data_AF-A0A5C6BM31-F1
#
_entry.id   AF-A0A5C6BM31-F1
#
_cell.length_a   1.000
_cell.length_b   1.000
_cell.length_c   1.000
_cell.angle_alpha   90.00
_cell.angle_beta   90.00
_cell.angle_gamma   90.00
#
_symmetry.space_group_name_H-M   'P 1'
#
loop_
_entity.id
_entity.type
_entity.pdbx_description
1 polymer ?
#
loop_
_entity_poly.entity_id
_entity_poly.type
_entity_poly.pdbx_seq_one_letter_code
_entity_poly.pdbx_strand_id
1 'polypeptide(L)' 'MDWIAGFLTLISMEMIARHKWQGWAVGLVNQVTWLVLIFNRELWGLLPLNVVLTWRFSVALMKWREAAKEG' A
#
# COMPACT_ATOMS: atom_id res chain seq x y z
N MET A 1 -7.28 14.39 -9.24
CA MET A 1 -6.33 13.32 -8.84
C MET A 1 -6.82 12.55 -7.62
N ASP A 2 -7.80 13.05 -6.88
CA ASP A 2 -8.35 12.45 -5.65
C ASP A 2 -9.14 11.15 -5.88
N TRP A 3 -9.74 10.99 -7.05
CA TRP A 3 -10.49 9.77 -7.42
C TRP A 3 -9.61 8.54 -7.60
N ILE A 4 -8.36 8.72 -8.03
CA ILE A 4 -7.42 7.61 -8.26
C ILE A 4 -7.00 7.00 -6.92
N ALA A 5 -6.71 7.84 -5.92
CA ALA A 5 -6.39 7.39 -4.57
C ALA A 5 -7.58 6.68 -3.90
N GLY A 6 -8.80 7.21 -4.07
CA GLY A 6 -10.03 6.56 -3.59
C GLY A 6 -10.27 5.18 -4.23
N PHE A 7 -10.09 5.09 -5.55
CA PHE A 7 -10.26 3.85 -6.30
C PHE A 7 -9.19 2.80 -5.93
N LEU A 8 -7.93 3.21 -5.78
CA LEU A 8 -6.84 2.36 -5.30
C LEU A 8 -7.07 1.85 -3.88
N THR A 9 -7.66 2.68 -3.02
CA THR A 9 -7.98 2.31 -1.63
C THR A 9 -9.11 1.27 -1.60
N LEU A 10 -10.17 1.47 -2.39
CA LEU A 10 -11.27 0.51 -2.53
C LEU A 10 -10.78 -0.84 -3.06
N ILE A 11 -10.00 -0.82 -4.14
CA ILE A 11 -9.44 -2.03 -4.74
C ILE A 11 -8.47 -2.73 -3.77
N SER A 12 -7.64 -1.98 -3.04
CA SER A 12 -6.75 -2.54 -2.00
C SER A 12 -7.55 -3.24 -0.91
N MET A 13 -8.60 -2.60 -0.38
CA MET A 13 -9.45 -3.18 0.66
C MET A 13 -10.13 -4.47 0.19
N GLU A 14 -10.68 -4.47 -1.02
CA GLU A 14 -11.34 -5.66 -1.57
C GLU A 14 -10.36 -6.82 -1.82
N MET A 15 -9.13 -6.53 -2.26
CA MET A 15 -8.12 -7.57 -2.48
C MET A 15 -7.54 -8.15 -1.19
N ILE A 16 -7.36 -7.31 -0.17
CA ILE A 16 -6.95 -7.74 1.18
C ILE A 16 -8.06 -8.59 1.81
N ALA A 17 -9.33 -8.19 1.68
CA ALA A 17 -10.48 -8.96 2.15
C ALA A 17 -10.57 -10.35 1.49
N ARG A 18 -10.13 -10.48 0.23
CA ARG A 18 -10.08 -11.76 -0.49
C ARG A 18 -8.81 -12.57 -0.23
N HIS A 19 -7.98 -12.17 0.75
CA HIS A 19 -6.72 -12.84 1.12
C HIS A 19 -5.77 -13.05 -0.07
N LYS A 20 -5.89 -12.21 -1.12
CA LYS A 20 -5.07 -12.32 -2.32
C LYS A 20 -3.78 -11.54 -2.15
N TRP A 21 -2.69 -12.16 -2.53
CA TRP A 21 -1.34 -11.59 -2.50
C TRP A 21 -1.20 -10.27 -3.26
N GLN A 22 -2.02 -10.12 -4.28
CA GLN A 22 -2.12 -8.92 -5.10
C GLN A 22 -2.50 -7.69 -4.25
N GLY A 23 -3.22 -7.86 -3.13
CA GLY A 23 -3.56 -6.77 -2.22
C GLY A 23 -2.36 -6.09 -1.57
N TRP A 24 -1.26 -6.84 -1.36
CA TRP A 24 0.00 -6.27 -0.86
C TRP A 24 0.70 -5.41 -1.93
N ALA A 25 0.66 -5.83 -3.20
CA ALA A 25 1.19 -5.06 -4.32
C ALA A 25 0.37 -3.79 -4.58
N VAL A 26 -0.96 -3.87 -4.52
CA VAL A 26 -1.83 -2.69 -4.66
C VAL A 26 -1.68 -1.75 -3.47
N GLY A 27 -1.53 -2.27 -2.25
CA GLY A 27 -1.22 -1.47 -1.06
C GLY A 27 0.07 -0.64 -1.23
N LEU A 28 1.12 -1.23 -1.80
CA LEU A 28 2.37 -0.52 -2.12
C LEU A 28 2.18 0.60 -3.17
N VAL A 29 1.40 0.34 -4.22
CA VAL A 29 1.05 1.37 -5.23
C VAL A 29 0.23 2.51 -4.61
N ASN A 30 -0.69 2.17 -3.71
CA ASN A 30 -1.47 3.15 -2.97
C ASN A 30 -0.56 4.01 -2.06
N GLN A 31 0.45 3.39 -1.46
CA GLN A 31 1.47 4.06 -0.65
C GLN A 31 2.28 5.10 -1.45
N VAL A 32 2.70 4.74 -2.67
CA VAL A 32 3.37 5.67 -3.62
C VAL A 32 2.44 6.83 -3.99
N THR A 33 1.16 6.54 -4.23
CA THR A 33 0.15 7.55 -4.53
C THR A 33 -0.01 8.53 -3.37
N TRP A 34 -0.09 8.02 -2.13
CA TRP A 34 -0.12 8.82 -0.92
C TRP A 34 1.14 9.65 -0.74
N LEU A 35 2.30 9.13 -1.11
CA LEU A 35 3.58 9.83 -0.98
C LEU A 35 3.64 11.03 -1.94
N VAL A 36 3.20 10.85 -3.19
CA VAL A 36 3.05 11.95 -4.17
C VAL A 36 2.06 13.01 -3.67
N LEU A 37 0.97 12.59 -3.04
CA LEU A 37 -0.05 13.47 -2.48
C LEU A 37 0.49 14.29 -1.30
N ILE A 38 1.28 13.66 -0.41
CA ILE A 38 1.94 14.32 0.72
C ILE A 38 2.90 15.40 0.24
N PHE A 39 3.72 15.09 -0.77
CA PHE A 39 4.63 16.07 -1.38
C PHE A 39 3.87 17.22 -2.08
N ASN A 40 2.75 16.93 -2.75
CA ASN A 40 1.94 17.97 -3.41
C ASN A 40 1.19 18.87 -2.43
N ARG A 41 0.70 18.32 -1.32
CA ARG A 41 -0.11 19.03 -0.32
C ARG A 41 0.72 19.55 0.87
N GLU A 42 2.04 19.38 0.83
CA GLU A 42 2.97 19.74 1.92
C GLU A 42 2.56 19.14 3.28
N LEU A 43 1.99 17.92 3.27
CA LEU A 43 1.50 17.22 4.46
C LEU A 43 2.63 16.48 5.19
N TRP A 44 3.70 17.18 5.53
CA TRP A 44 4.93 16.60 6.10
C TRP A 44 4.70 15.79 7.39
N GLY A 45 3.64 16.11 8.15
CA GLY A 45 3.26 15.34 9.35
C GLY A 45 2.78 13.91 9.07
N LEU A 46 2.29 13.63 7.87
CA LEU A 46 1.83 12.29 7.44
C LEU A 46 2.93 11.46 6.78
N LEU A 47 4.07 12.08 6.48
CA LEU A 47 5.23 11.44 5.86
C LEU A 47 5.79 10.28 6.72
N PRO A 48 6.06 10.45 8.04
CA PRO A 48 6.53 9.34 8.86
C PRO A 48 5.49 8.22 8.96
N LEU A 49 4.20 8.54 9.01
CA LEU A 49 3.13 7.55 9.00
C LEU A 49 3.15 6.73 7.71
N ASN A 50 3.30 7.41 6.57
CA ASN A 50 3.34 6.77 5.27
C ASN A 50 4.58 5.86 5.12
N VAL A 51 5.74 6.27 5.66
CA VAL A 51 6.95 5.44 5.69
C VAL A 51 6.73 4.16 6.49
N VAL A 52 6.12 4.25 7.67
CA VAL A 52 5.82 3.07 8.50
C VAL A 52 4.85 2.12 7.80
N LEU A 53 3.80 2.63 7.15
CA LEU A 53 2.89 1.79 6.37
C LEU A 53 3.60 1.13 5.17
N THR A 54 4.42 1.89 4.44
CA THR A 54 5.22 1.36 3.31
C THR A 54 6.11 0.21 3.74
N TRP A 55 6.80 0.38 4.88
CA TRP A 55 7.62 -0.67 5.46
C TRP A 55 6.80 -1.90 5.79
N ARG A 56 5.65 -1.73 6.44
CA ARG A 56 4.78 -2.82 6.88
C ARG A 56 4.20 -3.60 5.70
N PHE A 57 3.75 -2.91 4.64
CA PHE A 57 3.31 -3.54 3.39
C PHE A 57 4.46 -4.30 2.71
N SER A 58 5.67 -3.73 2.70
CA SER A 58 6.86 -4.38 2.13
C SER A 58 7.23 -5.67 2.86
N VAL A 59 7.25 -5.64 4.20
CA VAL A 59 7.57 -6.82 5.03
C VAL A 59 6.53 -7.92 4.83
N ALA A 60 5.25 -7.57 4.80
CA ALA A 60 4.20 -8.55 4.60
C ALA A 60 4.18 -9.13 3.16
N LEU A 61 4.53 -8.34 2.15
CA LEU A 61 4.76 -8.84 0.80
C LEU A 61 5.94 -9.83 0.74
N MET A 62 7.05 -9.52 1.43
CA MET A 62 8.20 -10.42 1.52
C MET A 62 7.83 -11.73 2.21
N LYS A 63 7.15 -11.66 3.36
CA LYS A 63 6.67 -12.82 4.09
C LYS A 63 5.72 -13.69 3.25
N TRP A 64 4.87 -13.06 2.43
CA TRP A 64 4.01 -13.79 1.51
C TRP A 64 4.81 -14.46 0.38
N ARG A 65 5.81 -13.77 -0.19
CA ARG A 65 6.72 -14.36 -1.20
C ARG A 65 7.50 -15.55 -0.67
N GLU A 66 7.90 -15.52 0.59
CA GLU A 66 8.56 -16.66 1.26
C GLU A 66 7.57 -17.82 1.44
N ALA A 67 6.36 -17.55 1.95
CA ALA A 67 5.32 -18.58 2.08
C ALA A 67 4.89 -19.20 0.73
N ALA A 68 4.88 -18.42 -0.35
CA ALA A 68 4.59 -18.91 -1.70
C ALA A 68 5.74 -19.72 -2.34
N LYS A 69 6.94 -19.68 -1.74
CA LYS A 69 8.11 -20.45 -2.18
C LYS A 69 8.22 -21.80 -1.48
N GLU A 70 7.57 -21.96 -0.34
CA GLU A 70 7.62 -23.16 0.51
C GLU A 70 6.47 -24.16 0.26
N GLY A 71 5.47 -23.80 -0.57
CA GLY A 71 4.35 -24.67 -0.97
C GLY A 71 4.35 -24.96 -2.47
#